data_AF-A0A0F9M4I8-F1
#
_entry.id   AF-A0A0F9M4I8-F1
#
_cell.length_a   1.000
_cell.length_b   1.000
_cell.length_c   1.000
_cell.angle_alpha   90.00
_cell.angle_beta   90.00
_cell.angle_gamma   90.00
#
_symmetry.space_group_name_H-M   'P 1'
#
loop_
_entity.id
_entity.type
_entity.pdbx_description
1 polymer ?
#
loop_
_entity_poly.entity_id
_entity_poly.type
_entity_poly.pdbx_seq_one_letter_code
_entity_poly.pdbx_strand_id
1 'polypeptide(L)' 'MPTEEETRKWGCEEWARLDKEKEQAKQDACSHARSGTLRMKDKVVICDSCGKELDLCEDTGYRREED' A
#
# COMPACT_ATOMS: atom_id res chain seq x y z
N MET A 1 15.96 -33.54 15.87
CA MET A 1 14.88 -33.14 14.96
C MET A 1 14.14 -31.98 15.60
N PRO A 2 13.67 -30.98 14.83
CA PRO A 2 12.83 -29.92 15.36
C PRO A 2 11.57 -30.52 15.99
N THR A 3 11.08 -29.89 17.05
CA THR A 3 9.81 -30.27 17.66
C THR A 3 8.63 -29.84 16.78
N GLU A 4 7.46 -30.44 17.01
CA GLU A 4 6.22 -30.03 16.33
C GLU A 4 5.89 -28.56 16.58
N GLU A 5 6.19 -28.07 17.79
CA GLU A 5 5.98 -26.67 18.17
C GLU A 5 6.92 -25.71 17.41
N GLU A 6 8.21 -26.06 17.30
CA GLU A 6 9.18 -25.27 16.51
C GLU A 6 8.82 -25.25 15.02
N THR A 7 8.35 -26.38 14.49
CA THR A 7 7.93 -26.49 13.08
C THR A 7 6.69 -25.66 12.80
N ARG A 8 5.70 -25.67 13.71
CA ARG A 8 4.49 -24.85 13.60
C ARG A 8 4.81 -23.36 13.70
N LYS A 9 5.68 -22.96 14.64
CA LYS A 9 6.09 -21.56 14.81
C LYS A 9 6.78 -21.05 13.56
N TRP A 10 7.74 -21.81 13.03
CA TRP A 10 8.42 -21.49 11.77
C TRP A 10 7.42 -21.33 10.61
N GLY A 11 6.45 -22.25 10.50
CA GLY A 11 5.39 -22.15 9.48
C GLY A 11 4.61 -20.85 9.59
N CYS A 12 4.14 -20.48 10.79
CA CYS A 12 3.43 -19.22 11.00
C CYS A 12 4.27 -17.98 10.64
N GLU A 13 5.55 -17.98 11.01
CA GLU A 13 6.47 -16.89 10.71
C GLU A 13 6.73 -16.76 9.20
N GLU A 14 6.90 -17.88 8.50
CA GLU A 14 7.10 -17.87 7.04
C GLU A 14 5.84 -17.45 6.28
N TRP A 15 4.65 -17.91 6.71
CA TRP A 15 3.39 -17.44 6.12
C TRP A 15 3.22 -15.93 6.30
N ALA A 16 3.52 -15.40 7.48
CA ALA A 16 3.48 -13.97 7.73
C ALA A 16 4.51 -13.19 6.88
N ARG A 17 5.70 -13.75 6.66
CA ARG A 17 6.73 -13.16 5.78
C ARG A 17 6.25 -13.11 4.33
N LEU A 18 5.72 -14.21 3.81
CA LEU A 18 5.19 -14.30 2.45
C LEU A 18 3.99 -13.37 2.23
N ASP A 19 3.12 -13.22 3.22
CA ASP A 19 1.97 -12.32 3.12
C ASP A 19 2.41 -10.86 3.03
N LYS A 20 3.39 -10.45 3.86
CA LYS A 20 4.02 -9.12 3.76
C LYS A 20 4.68 -8.88 2.41
N GLU A 21 5.39 -9.87 1.87
CA GLU A 21 6.06 -9.76 0.57
C GLU A 21 5.04 -9.59 -0.57
N LYS A 22 3.93 -10.34 -0.54
CA LYS A 22 2.83 -10.18 -1.50
C LYS A 22 2.18 -8.81 -1.41
N GLU A 23 1.95 -8.32 -0.20
CA GLU A 23 1.34 -7.02 0.02
C GLU A 23 2.26 -5.90 -0.48
N GLN A 24 3.57 -6.00 -0.23
CA GLN A 24 4.55 -5.05 -0.77
C GLN A 24 4.59 -5.10 -2.31
N ALA A 25 4.61 -6.27 -2.93
CA ALA A 25 4.60 -6.40 -4.37
C ALA A 25 3.34 -5.79 -5.02
N LYS A 26 2.18 -5.91 -4.38
CA LYS A 26 0.95 -5.22 -4.82
C LYS A 26 1.07 -3.70 -4.72
N GLN A 27 1.72 -3.21 -3.67
CA GLN A 27 1.91 -1.78 -3.45
C GLN A 27 2.87 -1.18 -4.47
N ASP A 28 3.98 -1.87 -4.76
CA ASP A 28 4.93 -1.46 -5.79
C ASP A 28 4.25 -1.43 -7.18
N ALA A 29 3.28 -2.33 -7.41
CA ALA A 29 2.49 -2.37 -8.63
C ALA A 29 1.33 -1.34 -8.72
N CYS A 30 0.78 -0.77 -7.61
CA CYS A 30 -0.34 0.23 -7.69
C CYS A 30 0.08 1.43 -8.57
N SER A 31 1.38 1.71 -8.74
CA SER A 31 1.92 2.84 -9.53
C SER A 31 1.39 4.22 -9.12
N HIS A 32 0.48 4.28 -8.14
CA HIS A 32 -0.12 5.46 -7.47
C HIS A 32 -0.56 6.59 -8.43
N ALA A 33 -0.74 6.31 -9.72
CA ALA A 33 -0.73 7.34 -10.75
C ALA A 33 -2.10 7.92 -11.08
N ARG A 34 -3.22 7.22 -10.83
CA ARG A 34 -4.49 7.57 -11.51
C ARG A 34 -5.83 7.34 -10.81
N SER A 35 -5.91 6.64 -9.69
CA SER A 35 -7.20 6.43 -9.01
C SER A 35 -7.05 6.48 -7.50
N GLY A 36 -7.63 7.53 -6.90
CA GLY A 36 -7.76 7.59 -5.45
C GLY A 36 -8.94 8.43 -5.00
N THR A 37 -9.50 8.04 -3.86
CA THR A 37 -10.61 8.73 -3.21
C THR A 37 -10.08 9.76 -2.22
N LEU A 38 -10.58 11.00 -2.29
CA LEU A 38 -10.29 12.03 -1.30
C LEU A 38 -10.99 11.70 0.03
N ARG A 39 -10.19 11.43 1.07
CA ARG A 39 -10.68 11.30 2.43
C ARG A 39 -10.91 12.70 3.02
N MET A 40 -12.17 13.13 3.04
CA MET A 40 -12.60 14.48 3.47
C MET A 40 -12.17 14.86 4.90
N LYS A 41 -11.94 13.90 5.80
CA LYS A 41 -11.52 14.17 7.19
C LYS A 41 -10.13 14.79 7.28
N ASP A 42 -9.20 14.23 6.50
CA ASP A 42 -7.77 14.53 6.62
C ASP A 42 -7.23 15.22 5.36
N LYS A 43 -8.08 15.42 4.34
CA LYS A 43 -7.75 16.00 3.02
C LYS A 43 -6.62 15.26 2.30
N VAL A 44 -6.55 13.95 2.50
CA VAL A 44 -5.59 13.05 1.85
C VAL A 44 -6.29 12.24 0.77
N VAL A 45 -5.64 12.05 -0.38
CA VAL A 45 -6.15 11.15 -1.43
C VAL A 45 -5.59 9.75 -1.19
N ILE A 46 -6.43 8.73 -1.26
CA ILE A 46 -6.07 7.34 -0.95
C ILE A 46 -6.15 6.49 -2.23
N CYS A 47 -5.12 5.71 -2.61
CA CYS A 47 -5.18 4.75 -3.73
C CYS A 47 -6.35 3.79 -3.49
N ASP A 48 -7.33 3.75 -4.39
CA ASP A 48 -8.50 2.89 -4.23
C ASP A 48 -8.14 1.40 -4.29
N SER A 49 -6.98 1.07 -4.86
CA SER A 49 -6.49 -0.31 -5.00
C SER A 49 -5.70 -0.81 -3.79
N CYS A 50 -4.92 0.05 -3.11
CA CYS A 50 -4.03 -0.38 -2.02
C CYS A 50 -4.28 0.36 -0.69
N GLY A 51 -5.20 1.32 -0.63
CA GLY A 51 -5.57 2.02 0.59
C GLY A 51 -4.49 2.95 1.16
N LYS A 52 -3.35 3.10 0.49
CA LYS A 52 -2.28 4.03 0.88
C LYS A 52 -2.56 5.45 0.43
N GLU A 53 -2.02 6.39 1.19
CA GLU A 53 -2.00 7.80 0.87
C GLU A 53 -1.20 8.02 -0.42
N LEU A 54 -1.81 8.70 -1.38
CA LEU A 54 -1.16 9.17 -2.59
C LEU A 54 -0.36 10.42 -2.25
N ASP A 55 0.94 10.39 -2.49
CA ASP A 55 1.75 11.60 -2.44
C ASP A 55 1.51 12.39 -3.73
N LEU A 56 0.72 13.46 -3.60
CA LEU A 56 0.43 14.39 -4.69
C LEU A 56 1.44 15.54 -4.75
N CYS A 57 2.48 15.53 -3.90
CA CYS A 57 3.42 16.65 -3.75
C CYS A 57 4.48 16.77 -4.85
N GLU A 58 4.57 15.83 -5.80
CA GLU A 58 5.38 16.01 -7.00
C GLU A 58 4.53 16.54 -8.17
N ASP A 59 4.45 17.88 -8.21
CA ASP A 59 4.27 18.72 -9.40
C ASP A 59 3.32 18.19 -10.49
N THR A 60 2.10 17.83 -10.10
CA THR A 60 1.02 17.73 -11.09
C THR A 60 0.60 19.15 -11.41
N GLY A 61 1.11 19.67 -12.54
CA GLY A 61 0.88 21.02 -13.07
C GLY A 61 -0.59 21.38 -13.31
N TYR A 62 -1.37 21.47 -12.23
CA TYR A 62 -2.68 22.07 -12.17
C TYR A 62 -2.45 23.58 -12.19
N ARG A 63 -2.26 24.13 -13.40
CA ARG A 63 -2.45 25.55 -13.62
C ARG A 63 -3.94 25.81 -13.37
N ARG A 64 -4.27 26.39 -12.22
CA ARG A 64 -5.57 27.01 -11.99
C ARG A 64 -5.74 28.04 -13.10
N GLU A 65 -6.63 27.78 -14.05
CA GLU A 65 -7.14 28.84 -14.91
C GLU A 65 -7.95 29.76 -13.99
N GLU A 66 -7.32 30.88 -13.61
CA GLU A 66 -8.00 31.99 -12.95
C GLU A 66 -8.77 32.75 -14.04
N ASP A 67 -10.11 32.71 -13.95
CA ASP A 67 -11.05 33.59 -14.67
C ASP A 67 -10.92 35.04 -14.18
#